data_AF-A0A9X3WGM7-F1
#
_entry.id   AF-A0A9X3WGM7-F1
#
_cell.length_a   1.000
_cell.length_b   1.000
_cell.length_c   1.000
_cell.angle_alpha   90.00
_cell.angle_beta   90.00
_cell.angle_gamma   90.00
#
_symmetry.space_group_name_H-M   'P 1'
#
loop_
_entity.id
_entity.type
_entity.pdbx_description
1 polymer ?
#
loop_
_entity_poly.entity_id
_entity_poly.type
_entity_poly.pdbx_seq_one_letter_code
_entity_poly.pdbx_strand_id
1 'polypeptide(L)'
;MKKIQDERLILVNLKNIRITYVIQTVGIIGILGYDLVTKGLDGMRENPLWIVFVLSIVVSAYLSMNVSVDHENNEKSPRKGFFLSLIIVSLVSIVIGILTSLSEGFTFINGVLIGSIMFVCGLIPVIYIFYLRTKRQDSDE
;
A
#
# COMPACT_ATOMS: atom_id res chain seq x y z
N MET A 1 30.59 10.03 11.49
CA MET A 1 30.51 9.47 10.12
C MET A 1 30.85 10.57 9.13
N LYS A 2 31.70 10.32 8.13
CA LYS A 2 31.93 11.29 7.04
C LYS A 2 30.72 11.26 6.09
N LYS A 3 30.16 12.42 5.79
CA LYS A 3 29.04 12.54 4.83
C LYS A 3 29.59 12.26 3.43
N ILE A 4 29.01 11.30 2.72
CA ILE A 4 29.37 11.02 1.33
C ILE A 4 28.88 12.20 0.50
N GLN A 5 29.79 12.88 -0.21
CA GLN A 5 29.46 14.04 -1.06
C GLN A 5 29.49 13.71 -2.56
N ASP A 6 30.10 12.59 -2.95
CA ASP A 6 30.19 12.19 -4.36
C ASP A 6 28.89 11.49 -4.81
N GLU A 7 28.27 12.03 -5.85
CA GLU A 7 27.02 11.52 -6.45
C GLU A 7 27.14 10.06 -6.91
N ARG A 8 28.32 9.66 -7.41
CA ARG A 8 28.54 8.28 -7.86
C ARG A 8 28.47 7.30 -6.70
N LEU A 9 29.05 7.66 -5.56
CA LEU A 9 29.00 6.84 -4.34
C LEU A 9 27.59 6.81 -3.74
N ILE A 10 26.82 7.91 -3.85
CA ILE A 10 25.41 7.94 -3.40
C ILE A 10 24.57 6.96 -4.24
N LEU A 11 24.72 6.94 -5.56
CA LEU A 11 24.00 6.02 -6.43
C LEU A 11 24.32 4.55 -6.13
N VAL A 12 25.59 4.23 -5.87
CA VAL A 12 25.99 2.88 -5.46
C VAL A 12 25.40 2.52 -4.10
N ASN A 13 25.39 3.44 -3.14
CA ASN A 13 24.78 3.22 -1.83
C ASN A 13 23.26 2.95 -1.95
N LEU A 14 22.55 3.73 -2.77
CA LEU A 14 21.13 3.51 -3.04
C LEU A 14 20.85 2.14 -3.67
N LYS A 15 21.70 1.68 -4.60
CA LYS A 15 21.61 0.32 -5.16
C LYS A 15 21.83 -0.74 -4.07
N ASN A 16 22.80 -0.55 -3.19
CA ASN A 16 23.06 -1.47 -2.08
C ASN A 16 21.87 -1.53 -1.11
N ILE A 17 21.32 -0.38 -0.71
CA ILE A 17 20.11 -0.30 0.12
C ILE A 17 18.95 -1.04 -0.56
N ARG A 18 18.76 -0.87 -1.86
CA ARG A 18 17.72 -1.58 -2.61
C ARG A 18 17.91 -3.10 -2.55
N ILE A 19 19.12 -3.61 -2.74
CA ILE A 19 19.41 -5.04 -2.67
C ILE A 19 19.13 -5.57 -1.25
N THR A 20 19.62 -4.88 -0.22
CA THR A 20 19.38 -5.25 1.18
C THR A 20 17.89 -5.24 1.51
N TYR A 21 17.15 -4.23 1.05
CA TYR A 21 15.71 -4.13 1.24
C TYR A 21 14.96 -5.30 0.59
N VAL A 22 15.34 -5.70 -0.63
CA VAL A 22 14.76 -6.88 -1.30
C VAL A 22 15.03 -8.14 -0.49
N ILE A 23 16.27 -8.37 -0.04
CA ILE A 23 16.64 -9.53 0.77
C ILE A 23 15.85 -9.55 2.08
N GLN A 24 15.75 -8.42 2.78
CA GLN A 24 14.96 -8.31 4.02
C GLN A 24 13.48 -8.61 3.77
N THR A 25 12.91 -8.06 2.70
CA THR A 25 11.52 -8.29 2.34
C THR A 25 11.25 -9.76 2.05
N VAL A 26 12.12 -10.42 1.27
CA VAL A 26 12.02 -11.85 0.98
C VAL A 26 12.20 -12.69 2.25
N GLY A 27 13.13 -12.32 3.12
CA GLY A 27 13.34 -13.00 4.40
C GLY A 27 12.11 -12.92 5.32
N ILE A 28 11.51 -11.73 5.45
CA ILE A 28 10.29 -11.53 6.23
C ILE A 28 9.12 -12.33 5.63
N ILE A 29 8.94 -12.27 4.31
CA ILE A 29 7.91 -13.08 3.62
C ILE A 29 8.13 -14.57 3.84
N GLY A 30 9.38 -15.04 3.82
CA GLY A 30 9.72 -16.44 4.07
C GLY A 30 9.37 -16.89 5.49
N ILE A 31 9.70 -16.07 6.51
CA ILE A 31 9.38 -16.37 7.92
C ILE A 31 7.86 -16.37 8.13
N LEU A 32 7.17 -15.32 7.67
CA LEU A 32 5.72 -15.20 7.81
C LEU A 32 4.98 -16.27 7.01
N GLY A 33 5.48 -16.63 5.83
CA GLY A 33 4.93 -17.71 5.01
C GLY A 33 5.12 -19.08 5.68
N TYR A 34 6.25 -19.31 6.35
CA TYR A 34 6.46 -20.51 7.15
C TYR A 34 5.49 -20.57 8.34
N ASP A 35 5.33 -19.47 9.08
CA ASP A 35 4.36 -19.39 10.18
C ASP A 35 2.92 -19.59 9.67
N LEU A 36 2.58 -19.08 8.48
CA LEU A 36 1.27 -19.27 7.86
C LEU A 36 0.97 -20.74 7.56
N VAL A 37 1.96 -21.49 7.04
CA VAL A 37 1.80 -22.92 6.72
C VAL A 37 1.79 -23.80 7.98
N THR A 38 2.57 -23.44 9.01
CA THR A 38 2.74 -24.27 10.20
C THR A 38 1.76 -23.98 11.33
N LYS A 39 1.42 -22.70 11.55
CA LYS A 39 0.59 -22.22 12.67
C LYS A 39 -0.70 -21.56 12.20
N GLY A 40 -0.92 -21.46 10.89
CA GLY A 40 -2.10 -20.83 10.30
C GLY A 40 -2.07 -19.29 10.34
N LEU A 41 -3.21 -18.68 10.02
CA LEU A 41 -3.35 -17.23 9.95
C LEU A 41 -3.14 -16.54 11.30
N ASP A 42 -3.58 -17.16 12.40
CA ASP A 42 -3.47 -16.59 13.73
C ASP A 42 -2.01 -16.58 14.20
N GLY A 43 -1.27 -17.69 14.00
CA GLY A 43 0.15 -17.75 14.34
C GLY A 43 1.03 -16.80 13.52
N MET A 44 0.65 -16.50 12.28
CA MET A 44 1.33 -15.46 11.48
C MET A 44 1.06 -14.06 12.05
N ARG A 45 -0.18 -13.75 12.43
CA ARG A 45 -0.57 -12.42 12.93
C ARG A 45 -0.04 -12.11 14.32
N GLU A 46 0.15 -13.12 15.15
CA GLU A 46 0.75 -12.99 16.49
C GLU A 46 2.27 -12.71 16.42
N ASN A 47 2.93 -13.05 15.31
CA ASN A 47 4.36 -12.77 15.14
C ASN A 47 4.60 -11.25 15.04
N PRO A 48 5.45 -10.64 15.89
CA PRO A 48 5.78 -9.21 15.79
C PRO A 48 6.36 -8.79 14.43
N LEU A 49 6.94 -9.72 13.66
CA LEU A 49 7.38 -9.44 12.29
C LEU A 49 6.23 -9.07 11.37
N TRP A 50 5.02 -9.59 11.61
CA TRP A 50 3.83 -9.27 10.82
C TRP A 50 3.49 -7.78 10.90
N ILE A 51 3.44 -7.22 12.11
CA ILE A 51 3.10 -5.80 12.28
C ILE A 51 4.17 -4.88 11.69
N VAL A 52 5.46 -5.24 11.87
CA VAL A 52 6.58 -4.48 11.27
C VAL A 52 6.51 -4.52 9.74
N PHE A 53 6.20 -5.68 9.17
CA PHE A 53 6.05 -5.86 7.73
C PHE A 53 4.91 -5.02 7.17
N VAL A 54 3.71 -5.10 7.77
CA VAL A 54 2.54 -4.34 7.33
C VAL A 54 2.82 -2.85 7.42
N LEU A 55 3.38 -2.37 8.53
CA LEU A 55 3.72 -0.95 8.68
C LEU A 55 4.73 -0.48 7.62
N SER A 56 5.77 -1.28 7.37
CA SER A 56 6.80 -0.97 6.38
C SER A 56 6.21 -0.87 4.96
N ILE A 57 5.33 -1.79 4.59
CA ILE A 57 4.66 -1.77 3.28
C ILE A 57 3.75 -0.55 3.16
N VAL A 58 2.98 -0.22 4.20
CA VAL A 58 2.11 0.96 4.18
C VAL A 58 2.94 2.23 3.97
N VAL A 59 4.00 2.43 4.74
CA VAL A 59 4.90 3.59 4.58
C VAL A 59 5.54 3.60 3.19
N SER A 60 6.05 2.46 2.73
CA SER A 60 6.65 2.33 1.40
C SER A 60 5.65 2.66 0.30
N ALA A 61 4.38 2.26 0.44
CA ALA A 61 3.33 2.54 -0.54
C ALA A 61 3.03 4.05 -0.62
N TYR A 62 2.90 4.74 0.53
CA TYR A 62 2.69 6.20 0.55
C TYR A 62 3.88 6.97 -0.01
N LEU A 63 5.11 6.55 0.30
CA LEU A 63 6.32 7.19 -0.24
C LEU A 63 6.44 6.96 -1.76
N SER A 64 6.13 5.75 -2.23
CA SER A 64 6.11 5.42 -3.66
C SER A 64 5.03 6.19 -4.41
N MET A 65 3.87 6.38 -3.78
CA MET A 65 2.76 7.15 -4.35
C MET A 65 3.16 8.62 -4.56
N ASN A 66 3.87 9.22 -3.60
CA ASN A 66 4.37 10.59 -3.74
C ASN A 66 5.28 10.74 -4.97
N VAL A 67 6.29 9.87 -5.10
CA VAL A 67 7.20 9.85 -6.26
C VAL A 67 6.46 9.56 -7.57
N SER A 68 5.47 8.67 -7.55
CA SER A 68 4.69 8.31 -8.73
C SER A 68 3.83 9.46 -9.24
N VAL A 69 3.30 10.31 -8.35
CA VAL A 69 2.53 11.49 -8.75
C VAL A 69 3.44 12.53 -9.40
N ASP A 70 4.67 12.69 -8.92
CA ASP A 70 5.64 13.63 -9.51
C ASP A 70 6.13 13.20 -10.90
N HIS A 71 6.20 11.88 -11.15
CA HIS A 71 6.57 11.31 -12.45
C HIS A 71 5.37 11.07 -13.38
N GLU A 72 4.13 11.39 -12.98
CA GLU A 72 2.94 11.24 -13.82
C GLU A 72 2.96 12.32 -14.94
N ASN A 73 2.76 11.92 -16.20
CA ASN A 73 2.67 12.86 -17.32
C ASN A 73 1.47 13.81 -17.15
N ASN A 74 1.64 15.09 -17.54
CA ASN A 74 0.72 16.21 -17.33
C ASN A 74 -0.71 16.07 -17.92
N GLU A 75 -1.04 14.97 -18.61
CA GLU A 75 -2.33 14.81 -19.29
C GLU A 75 -3.48 14.32 -18.40
N LYS A 76 -3.20 13.82 -17.19
CA LYS A 76 -4.25 13.31 -16.31
C LYS A 76 -4.84 14.40 -15.43
N SER A 77 -6.01 14.89 -15.81
CA SER A 77 -6.81 15.79 -14.97
C SER A 77 -7.08 15.14 -13.59
N PRO A 78 -6.84 15.84 -12.46
CA PRO A 78 -6.99 15.28 -11.12
C PRO A 78 -8.39 14.73 -10.84
N ARG A 79 -9.42 15.40 -11.37
CA ARG A 79 -10.82 14.98 -11.23
C ARG A 79 -11.11 13.63 -11.89
N LYS A 80 -10.67 13.40 -13.14
CA LYS A 80 -10.87 12.10 -13.83
C LYS A 80 -10.13 10.96 -13.12
N GLY A 81 -8.90 11.23 -12.64
CA GLY A 81 -8.12 10.24 -11.89
C GLY A 81 -8.76 9.88 -10.55
N PHE A 82 -9.32 10.86 -9.85
CA PHE A 82 -10.06 10.64 -8.60
C PHE A 82 -11.31 9.79 -8.81
N PHE A 83 -12.16 10.14 -9.79
CA PHE A 83 -13.36 9.35 -10.10
C PHE A 83 -13.03 7.92 -10.49
N LEU A 84 -11.99 7.70 -11.31
CA LEU A 84 -11.55 6.34 -11.67
C LEU A 84 -11.10 5.55 -10.43
N SER A 85 -10.30 6.16 -9.56
CA SER A 85 -9.84 5.51 -8.33
C SER A 85 -10.98 5.21 -7.36
N LEU A 86 -11.98 6.09 -7.27
CA LEU A 86 -13.18 5.89 -6.45
C LEU A 86 -14.01 4.70 -6.95
N ILE A 87 -14.19 4.58 -8.27
CA ILE A 87 -14.90 3.46 -8.88
C ILE A 87 -14.17 2.15 -8.57
N ILE A 88 -12.85 2.11 -8.74
CA ILE A 88 -12.05 0.91 -8.45
C ILE A 88 -12.17 0.51 -6.98
N VAL A 89 -12.00 1.45 -6.04
CA VAL A 89 -12.13 1.16 -4.60
C VAL A 89 -13.53 0.68 -4.25
N SER A 90 -14.58 1.27 -4.83
CA SER A 90 -15.96 0.81 -4.62
C SER A 90 -16.16 -0.62 -5.11
N LEU A 91 -15.63 -0.95 -6.30
CA LEU A 91 -15.79 -2.26 -6.91
C LEU A 91 -15.05 -3.34 -6.12
N VAL A 92 -13.82 -3.06 -5.69
CA VAL A 92 -13.05 -3.96 -4.81
C VAL A 92 -13.76 -4.19 -3.48
N SER A 93 -14.31 -3.13 -2.88
CA SER A 93 -15.02 -3.23 -1.60
C SER A 93 -16.29 -4.08 -1.70
N ILE A 94 -17.03 -3.95 -2.80
CA ILE A 94 -18.21 -4.77 -3.08
C ILE A 94 -17.81 -6.24 -3.26
N VAL A 95 -16.78 -6.52 -4.06
CA VAL A 95 -16.29 -7.90 -4.29
C VAL A 95 -15.89 -8.55 -2.96
N ILE A 96 -15.15 -7.85 -2.11
CA ILE A 96 -14.75 -8.36 -0.79
C ILE A 96 -15.96 -8.55 0.13
N GLY A 97 -16.92 -7.63 0.13
CA GLY A 97 -18.16 -7.75 0.91
C GLY A 97 -18.99 -8.97 0.50
N ILE A 98 -19.07 -9.26 -0.79
CA ILE A 98 -19.76 -10.46 -1.31
C ILE A 98 -19.00 -11.72 -0.90
N LEU A 99 -17.69 -11.78 -1.12
CA LEU A 99 -16.86 -12.94 -0.75
C LEU A 99 -16.96 -13.27 0.75
N THR A 100 -16.97 -12.25 1.59
CA THR A 100 -17.10 -12.42 3.04
C THR A 100 -18.51 -12.85 3.45
N SER A 101 -19.56 -12.38 2.76
CA SER A 101 -20.94 -12.85 3.00
C SER A 101 -21.18 -14.31 2.60
N LEU A 102 -20.34 -14.86 1.73
CA LEU A 102 -20.40 -16.26 1.29
C LEU A 102 -19.55 -17.20 2.17
N SER A 103 -18.80 -16.65 3.13
CA SER A 103 -17.93 -17.44 4.01
C SER A 103 -18.71 -18.06 5.16
N GLU A 104 -18.44 -19.34 5.45
CA GLU A 104 -19.10 -20.07 6.54
C GLU A 104 -18.90 -19.38 7.88
N GLY A 105 -20.00 -19.06 8.57
CA GLY A 105 -20.00 -18.35 9.86
C GLY A 105 -20.22 -16.84 9.78
N PHE A 106 -20.25 -16.24 8.59
CA PHE A 106 -20.56 -14.82 8.41
C PHE A 106 -21.97 -14.61 7.85
N THR A 107 -22.74 -13.71 8.46
CA THR A 107 -24.07 -13.31 7.96
C THR A 107 -23.93 -12.24 6.87
N PHE A 108 -25.01 -12.01 6.11
CA PHE A 108 -25.10 -10.93 5.13
C PHE A 108 -24.71 -9.55 5.72
N ILE A 109 -25.09 -9.30 6.98
CA ILE A 109 -24.75 -8.07 7.69
C ILE A 109 -23.24 -7.92 7.88
N ASN A 110 -22.52 -9.01 8.18
CA ASN A 110 -21.07 -8.97 8.33
C ASN A 110 -20.37 -8.65 7.01
N GLY A 111 -20.85 -9.20 5.89
CA GLY A 111 -20.32 -8.88 4.57
C GLY A 111 -20.49 -7.40 4.20
N VAL A 112 -21.66 -6.83 4.47
CA VAL A 112 -21.91 -5.38 4.29
C VAL A 112 -20.99 -4.55 5.19
N LEU A 113 -20.82 -4.95 6.44
CA LEU A 113 -19.98 -4.24 7.41
C LEU A 113 -18.51 -4.26 7.00
N ILE A 114 -17.97 -5.42 6.61
CA ILE A 114 -16.58 -5.56 6.14
C ILE A 114 -16.37 -4.80 4.84
N GLY A 115 -17.29 -4.91 3.88
CA GLY A 115 -17.22 -4.14 2.64
C GLY A 115 -17.22 -2.63 2.89
N SER A 116 -18.03 -2.16 3.83
CA SER A 116 -18.09 -0.75 4.21
C SER A 116 -16.79 -0.26 4.87
N ILE A 117 -16.20 -1.05 5.77
CA ILE A 117 -14.91 -0.74 6.40
C ILE A 117 -13.81 -0.65 5.34
N MET A 118 -13.75 -1.62 4.41
CA MET A 118 -12.78 -1.62 3.32
C MET A 118 -12.94 -0.41 2.41
N PHE A 119 -14.18 0.00 2.13
CA PHE A 119 -14.46 1.20 1.35
C PHE A 119 -13.93 2.45 2.03
N VAL A 120 -14.25 2.66 3.31
CA VAL A 120 -13.77 3.81 4.09
C VAL A 120 -12.25 3.83 4.19
N CYS A 121 -11.62 2.67 4.42
CA CYS A 121 -10.16 2.55 4.45
C CYS A 121 -9.53 2.89 3.09
N GLY A 122 -10.15 2.44 1.99
CA GLY A 122 -9.69 2.70 0.63
C GLY A 122 -9.84 4.16 0.19
N LEU A 123 -10.73 4.93 0.82
CA LEU A 123 -10.87 6.37 0.56
C LEU A 123 -9.63 7.15 1.00
N ILE A 124 -8.94 6.73 2.07
CA ILE A 124 -7.79 7.46 2.62
C ILE A 124 -6.66 7.60 1.57
N PRO A 125 -6.17 6.51 0.94
CA PRO A 125 -5.21 6.63 -0.16
C PRO A 125 -5.74 7.47 -1.32
N VAL A 126 -7.01 7.28 -1.73
CA VAL A 126 -7.61 7.99 -2.87
C VAL A 126 -7.64 9.50 -2.67
N ILE A 127 -8.06 9.95 -1.48
CA ILE A 127 -8.06 11.36 -1.09
C ILE A 127 -6.62 11.88 -1.07
N TYR A 128 -5.67 11.10 -0.56
CA TYR A 128 -4.27 11.50 -0.51
C TYR A 128 -3.64 11.70 -1.91
N ILE A 129 -3.85 10.81 -2.88
CA ILE A 129 -3.38 11.08 -4.26
C ILE A 129 -4.12 12.26 -4.91
N PHE A 130 -5.41 12.47 -4.63
CA PHE A 130 -6.10 13.68 -5.10
C PHE A 130 -5.45 14.96 -4.57
N TYR A 131 -5.16 15.00 -3.27
CA TYR A 131 -4.46 16.13 -2.64
C TYR A 131 -3.08 16.35 -3.27
N LEU A 132 -2.29 15.29 -3.48
CA LEU A 132 -0.97 15.39 -4.11
C LEU A 132 -1.06 15.92 -5.55
N ARG A 133 -2.04 15.46 -6.34
CA ARG A 133 -2.26 15.94 -7.71
C ARG A 133 -2.68 17.41 -7.76
N THR A 134 -3.56 17.85 -6.87
CA THR A 134 -3.97 19.26 -6.80
C THR A 134 -2.79 20.14 -6.40
N LYS A 135 -2.04 19.75 -5.36
CA LYS A 135 -0.86 20.50 -4.91
C LYS A 135 0.17 20.69 -6.03
N ARG A 136 0.37 19.68 -6.88
CA ARG A 136 1.28 19.77 -8.02
C ARG A 136 0.80 20.78 -9.06
N GLN A 137 -0.49 20.77 -9.42
CA GLN A 137 -1.04 21.74 -10.37
C GLN A 137 -0.88 23.19 -9.90
N ASP A 138 -1.13 23.45 -8.61
CA ASP A 138 -0.95 24.79 -8.02
C ASP A 138 0.53 25.23 -7.97
N SER A 139 1.48 24.30 -8.10
CA SER A 139 2.92 24.60 -8.10
C SER A 139 3.49 24.82 -9.51
N ASP A 140 2.78 24.32 -10.53
CA ASP A 140 3.13 24.45 -11.96
C ASP A 140 2.47 25.69 -12.63
N GLU A 141 1.51 26.35 -11.96
CA GLU A 141 0.96 27.69 -12.30
C GLU A 141 1.79 28.84 -11.68
#